data_AF-A0A1Q4WGE0-F1
#
_entry.id   AF-A0A1Q4WGE0-F1
#
_cell.length_a   1.000
_cell.length_b   1.000
_cell.length_c   1.000
_cell.angle_alpha   90.00
_cell.angle_beta   90.00
_cell.angle_gamma   90.00
#
_symmetry.space_group_name_H-M   'P 1'
#
loop_
_entity.id
_entity.type
_entity.pdbx_description
1 polymer ?
#
loop_
_entity_poly.entity_id
_entity_poly.type
_entity_poly.pdbx_seq_one_letter_code
_entity_poly.pdbx_strand_id
1 'polypeptide(L)' 'MHAPSLEPAPVEGCKVCASAAAWRRAYRTGKGTADGRTNHSAAVDCSLEIRNHPHEPRVTGLPVGTPAVRP' A
#
# COMPACT_ATOMS: atom_id res chain seq x y z
N MET A 1 6.36 14.00 14.36
CA MET A 1 6.01 14.65 13.08
C MET A 1 5.63 13.54 12.11
N HIS A 2 4.34 13.39 11.77
CA HIS A 2 3.94 12.44 10.73
C HIS A 2 4.42 13.01 9.41
N ALA A 3 5.44 12.40 8.78
CA ALA A 3 5.73 12.70 7.38
C ALA A 3 4.42 12.50 6.59
N PRO A 4 4.05 13.40 5.67
CA PRO A 4 2.93 13.15 4.79
C PRO A 4 3.32 11.94 3.96
N SER A 5 2.86 10.76 4.37
CA SER A 5 3.11 9.56 3.62
C SER A 5 2.33 9.73 2.34
N LEU A 6 3.03 10.08 1.26
CA LEU A 6 2.44 10.22 -0.05
C LEU A 6 1.60 8.96 -0.30
N GLU A 7 0.34 9.19 -0.64
CA GLU A 7 -0.59 8.15 -1.03
C GLU A 7 0.09 7.24 -2.07
N PRO A 8 0.26 5.93 -1.80
CA PRO A 8 1.00 5.09 -2.73
C PRO A 8 0.24 5.00 -4.05
N ALA A 9 0.94 5.30 -5.15
CA ALA A 9 0.39 5.29 -6.49
C ALA A 9 0.52 3.89 -7.10
N PRO A 10 -0.49 3.41 -7.85
CA PRO A 10 -0.39 2.14 -8.53
C PRO A 10 0.64 2.21 -9.67
N VAL A 11 1.40 1.13 -9.86
CA VAL A 11 2.31 0.99 -11.01
C VAL A 11 1.50 0.80 -12.29
N GLU A 12 1.91 1.52 -13.35
CA GLU A 12 1.29 1.45 -14.67
C GLU A 12 1.31 0.01 -15.22
N GLY A 13 0.19 -0.42 -15.82
CA GLY A 13 0.05 -1.78 -16.35
C GLY A 13 -0.17 -2.89 -15.30
N CYS A 14 0.01 -2.62 -14.01
CA CYS A 14 -0.25 -3.61 -12.97
C CYS A 14 -1.72 -3.65 -12.54
N LYS A 15 -2.39 -4.75 -12.90
CA LYS A 15 -3.80 -4.99 -12.56
C LYS A 15 -4.05 -5.08 -11.05
N VAL A 16 -3.09 -5.63 -10.28
CA VAL A 16 -3.22 -5.75 -8.81
C VAL A 16 -3.15 -4.37 -8.18
N CYS A 17 -2.16 -3.55 -8.55
CA CYS A 17 -2.02 -2.19 -8.05
C CYS A 17 -3.24 -1.32 -8.42
N ALA A 18 -3.73 -1.43 -9.66
CA ALA A 18 -4.94 -0.72 -10.09
C ALA A 18 -6.17 -1.14 -9.27
N SER A 19 -6.34 -2.44 -9.02
CA SER A 19 -7.44 -2.98 -8.20
C SER A 19 -7.35 -2.52 -6.75
N ALA A 20 -6.15 -2.59 -6.15
CA ALA A 20 -5.91 -2.11 -4.79
C ALA A 20 -6.20 -0.61 -4.66
N ALA A 21 -5.85 0.20 -5.66
CA ALA A 21 -6.14 1.63 -5.67
C ALA A 21 -7.66 1.91 -5.74
N ALA A 22 -8.40 1.12 -6.54
CA ALA A 22 -9.86 1.22 -6.62
C ALA A 22 -10.53 0.82 -5.29
N TRP A 23 -10.15 -0.33 -4.72
CA TRP A 23 -10.67 -0.81 -3.45
C TRP A 23 -10.33 0.13 -2.29
N ARG A 24 -9.13 0.70 -2.26
CA ARG A 24 -8.77 1.73 -1.29
C ARG A 24 -9.75 2.91 -1.30
N ARG A 25 -10.12 3.40 -2.49
CA ARG A 25 -11.10 4.50 -2.63
C ARG A 25 -12.50 4.06 -2.18
N ALA A 26 -12.91 2.85 -2.55
CA ALA A 26 -14.19 2.30 -2.12
C ALA A 26 -14.26 2.20 -0.59
N TYR A 27 -13.26 1.60 0.04
CA TYR A 27 -13.19 1.46 1.50
C TYR A 27 -13.11 2.79 2.25
N ARG A 28 -12.49 3.84 1.68
CA ARG A 28 -12.49 5.16 2.33
C ARG A 28 -13.83 5.87 2.30
N THR A 29 -14.66 5.56 1.32
CA THR A 29 -15.91 6.30 1.05
C THR A 29 -17.16 5.48 1.34
N GLY A 30 -17.02 4.16 1.53
CA GLY A 30 -18.13 3.21 1.55
C GLY A 30 -18.83 3.03 0.19
N LYS A 31 -18.42 3.75 -0.85
CA LYS A 31 -19.04 3.64 -2.18
C LYS A 31 -18.43 2.47 -2.94
N GLY A 32 -19.29 1.55 -3.38
CA GLY A 32 -18.86 0.34 -4.10
C GLY A 32 -18.40 -0.81 -3.21
N THR A 33 -18.52 -0.69 -1.88
CA THR A 33 -18.44 -1.84 -0.97
C THR A 33 -19.80 -2.50 -0.84
N ALA A 34 -19.84 -3.81 -0.54
CA ALA A 34 -21.08 -4.57 -0.48
C ALA A 34 -22.05 -4.09 0.63
N ASP A 35 -21.50 -3.55 1.72
CA ASP A 35 -22.25 -3.07 2.88
C ASP A 35 -22.44 -1.55 2.91
N GLY A 36 -21.87 -0.82 1.94
CA GLY A 36 -21.94 0.63 1.85
C GLY A 36 -21.17 1.39 2.92
N ARG A 37 -20.31 0.72 3.70
CA ARG A 37 -19.63 1.33 4.86
C ARG A 37 -18.16 1.63 4.60
N THR A 38 -17.66 2.63 5.30
CA THR A 38 -16.23 2.91 5.34
C THR A 38 -15.50 1.81 6.10
N ASN A 39 -14.32 1.45 5.61
CA ASN A 39 -13.41 0.50 6.25
C ASN A 39 -11.97 1.01 6.13
N HIS A 40 -11.54 1.82 7.10
CA HIS A 40 -10.20 2.42 7.06
C HIS A 40 -9.08 1.40 7.19
N SER A 41 -9.30 0.28 7.90
CA SER A 41 -8.31 -0.81 7.99
C SER A 41 -8.04 -1.41 6.62
N ALA A 42 -9.09 -1.82 5.90
CA ALA A 42 -8.95 -2.39 4.56
C ALA A 42 -8.34 -1.39 3.55
N ALA A 43 -8.60 -0.08 3.72
CA ALA A 43 -7.95 0.95 2.91
C ALA A 43 -6.44 1.06 3.19
N VAL A 44 -5.99 0.85 4.42
CA VAL A 44 -4.57 0.78 4.79
C VAL A 44 -3.94 -0.48 4.20
N ASP A 45 -4.61 -1.63 4.27
CA ASP A 45 -4.12 -2.88 3.69
C ASP A 45 -3.91 -2.74 2.17
N CYS A 46 -4.84 -2.11 1.46
CA CYS A 46 -4.66 -1.79 0.04
C CYS A 46 -3.45 -0.88 -0.22
N SER A 47 -3.16 0.04 0.69
CA SER A 47 -2.00 0.93 0.58
C SER A 47 -0.69 0.19 0.82
N LEU A 48 -0.68 -0.77 1.76
CA LEU A 48 0.47 -1.64 2.00
C LEU A 48 0.72 -2.54 0.79
N GLU A 49 -0.35 -3.07 0.17
CA GLU A 49 -0.15 -3.86 -1.04
C GLU A 49 0.44 -3.05 -2.18
N ILE A 50 -0.03 -1.84 -2.45
CA ILE A 50 0.57 -1.01 -3.52
C ILE A 50 2.06 -0.74 -3.24
N ARG A 51 2.47 -0.57 -1.98
CA ARG A 51 3.87 -0.32 -1.61
C ARG A 51 4.76 -1.54 -1.75
N ASN A 52 4.23 -2.70 -1.40
CA ASN A 52 4.99 -3.94 -1.28
C ASN A 52 4.79 -4.88 -2.48
N HIS A 53 3.87 -4.55 -3.40
CA HIS A 53 3.58 -5.38 -4.55
C HIS A 53 4.83 -5.50 -5.42
N PRO A 54 5.31 -6.72 -5.69
CA PRO A 54 6.56 -6.90 -6.40
C PRO A 54 6.43 -6.49 -7.87
N HIS A 55 7.33 -5.61 -8.31
CA HIS A 55 7.53 -5.25 -9.72
C HIS A 55 8.97 -5.58 -10.13
N GLU A 56 9.20 -5.91 -11.39
CA GLU A 56 10.56 -6.15 -11.89
C GLU A 56 11.29 -4.83 -12.17
N PRO A 57 12.60 -4.74 -11.84
CA PRO A 57 13.39 -5.77 -11.14
C PRO A 57 13.07 -5.83 -9.64
N ARG A 58 12.81 -7.04 -9.14
CA ARG A 58 12.57 -7.27 -7.71
C ARG A 58 13.83 -6.94 -6.93
N VAL A 59 13.76 -5.99 -6.00
CA VAL A 59 14.79 -5.82 -4.97
C VAL A 59 14.53 -6.86 -3.89
N THR A 60 15.13 -8.05 -4.02
CA THR A 60 14.89 -9.20 -3.12
C THR A 60 15.53 -9.05 -1.74
N GLY A 61 16.24 -7.95 -1.48
CA GLY A 61 16.88 -7.69 -0.19
C GLY A 61 16.88 -6.21 0.14
N LEU A 62 16.29 -5.83 1.27
CA LEU A 62 16.71 -4.62 1.95
C LEU A 62 18.17 -4.82 2.36
N PRO A 63 19.09 -3.85 2.18
CA PRO A 63 20.34 -3.89 2.91
C PRO A 63 19.99 -3.88 4.40
N VAL A 64 20.05 -5.05 5.04
CA VAL A 64 20.06 -5.13 6.50
C VAL A 64 21.33 -4.44 6.92
N GLY A 65 21.20 -3.16 7.26
CA GLY A 65 22.23 -2.48 8.04
C GLY A 65 22.47 -3.33 9.28
N THR A 66 23.74 -3.63 9.57
CA THR A 66 24.11 -4.25 10.83
C THR A 66 23.43 -3.47 11.96
N PRO A 67 22.74 -4.14 12.91
CA PRO A 67 22.17 -3.45 14.04
C PRO A 67 23.30 -2.64 14.70
N ALA A 68 23.08 -1.35 14.89
CA ALA A 68 24.05 -0.49 15.54
C ALA A 68 24.30 -1.04 16.96
N VAL A 69 25.38 -1.81 17.10
CA VAL A 69 25.91 -2.19 18.41
C VAL A 69 26.42 -0.89 19.02
N ARG A 70 25.68 -0.35 19.98
CA ARG A 70 26.16 0.76 20.81
C ARG A 70 27.14 0.19 21.85
N PRO A 71 28.29 0.86 22.08
CA PRO A 71 29.25 0.48 23.12
C PRO A 71 28.66 0.66 24.53
#